data_AF-A0A286A8Y6-F1
#
_entry.id   AF-A0A286A8Y6-F1
#
_cell.length_a   1.000
_cell.length_b   1.000
_cell.length_c   1.000
_cell.angle_alpha   90.00
_cell.angle_beta   90.00
_cell.angle_gamma   90.00
#
_symmetry.space_group_name_H-M   'P 1'
#
loop_
_entity.id
_entity.type
_entity.pdbx_description
1 polymer ?
#
loop_
_entity_poly.entity_id
_entity_poly.type
_entity_poly.pdbx_seq_one_letter_code
_entity_poly.pdbx_strand_id
1 'polypeptide(L)'
;MKAIKYIIAAAIISIYACNDTSGDGDEAVEVGSEDTTVMAKVDTAYAKPPLAQMPAEEPEEVRINYYDSLNFERYKVDAQKIPVHAPIDWTSYPEAKDFRTRIIEAYKTDEVDFAGYYVMSIFGCGAGCIMGFMVDVRDGKIYDLPLGEENSCLFAEDRAMGNLKSRLFIASICKEKLEDKKVYYKAYLWNEDKKEFEEVEKAAILKN
;
A
#
# COMPACT_ATOMS: atom_id res chain seq x y z
N MET A 1 -1.51 52.07 -20.96
CA MET A 1 -0.27 52.43 -20.21
C MET A 1 -0.57 52.35 -18.72
N LYS A 2 -0.21 51.24 -18.06
CA LYS A 2 -0.16 51.13 -16.60
C LYS A 2 1.09 50.33 -16.23
N ALA A 3 1.82 50.88 -15.28
CA ALA A 3 3.21 50.61 -15.00
C ALA A 3 3.42 49.26 -14.29
N ILE A 4 4.51 48.63 -14.68
CA ILE A 4 5.20 47.54 -13.97
C ILE A 4 5.65 48.06 -12.60
N LYS A 5 5.29 47.34 -11.54
CA LYS A 5 5.98 47.40 -10.24
C LYS A 5 6.18 45.99 -9.73
N TYR A 6 7.40 45.49 -9.91
CA TYR A 6 7.92 44.33 -9.20
C TYR A 6 8.10 44.72 -7.73
N ILE A 7 7.44 43.99 -6.83
CA ILE A 7 7.75 44.01 -5.41
C ILE A 7 8.16 42.58 -5.05
N ILE A 8 9.47 42.40 -4.93
CA ILE A 8 10.11 41.27 -4.27
C ILE A 8 9.87 41.47 -2.78
N ALA A 9 9.19 40.53 -2.12
CA ALA A 9 9.12 40.47 -0.66
C ALA A 9 9.24 39.01 -0.19
N ALA A 10 10.47 38.72 0.23
CA ALA A 10 11.00 37.63 1.03
C ALA A 10 10.04 36.53 1.53
N ALA A 11 10.40 35.29 1.19
CA ALA A 11 9.99 34.08 1.88
C ALA A 11 10.52 34.11 3.32
N ILE A 12 9.62 34.00 4.29
CA ILE A 12 9.96 33.74 5.70
C ILE A 12 10.11 32.22 5.83
N ILE A 13 11.36 31.76 5.87
CA ILE A 13 11.71 30.37 6.17
C ILE A 13 11.67 30.24 7.71
N SER A 14 10.61 29.65 8.24
CA SER A 14 10.57 29.22 9.64
C SER A 14 11.33 27.91 9.79
N ILE A 15 12.61 28.01 10.14
CA ILE A 15 13.42 26.92 10.65
C ILE A 15 12.97 26.60 12.09
N TYR A 16 12.24 25.50 12.26
CA TYR A 16 12.13 24.83 13.56
C TYR A 16 13.36 23.92 13.70
N ALA A 17 14.35 24.38 14.45
CA ALA A 17 15.48 23.54 14.87
C ALA A 17 15.14 22.87 16.20
N CYS A 18 15.35 21.54 16.26
CA CYS A 18 15.39 20.81 17.52
C CYS A 18 16.62 21.26 18.33
N ASN A 19 16.38 21.61 19.59
CA ASN A 19 17.43 21.86 20.57
C ASN A 19 17.75 20.53 21.26
N ASP A 20 18.84 19.87 20.86
CA ASP A 20 19.49 18.86 21.70
C ASP A 20 20.87 19.39 22.07
N THR A 21 21.04 19.65 23.35
CA THR A 21 22.28 20.07 23.97
C THR A 21 23.22 18.87 24.06
N SER A 22 24.26 18.84 23.23
CA SER A 22 25.48 18.09 23.50
C SER A 22 26.66 19.03 23.31
N GLY A 23 27.31 19.32 24.43
CA GLY A 23 28.34 20.34 24.56
C GLY A 23 29.70 19.96 23.97
N ASP A 24 30.46 21.03 23.77
CA ASP A 24 31.89 21.19 23.49
C ASP A 24 32.49 20.44 22.31
N GLY A 25 32.77 21.25 21.28
CA GLY A 25 33.88 21.02 20.38
C GLY A 25 35.17 21.64 20.89
N ASP A 26 36.24 21.21 20.27
CA ASP A 26 37.47 21.92 19.88
C ASP A 26 38.39 20.79 19.37
N GLU A 27 39.17 20.88 18.31
CA GLU A 27 39.48 21.92 17.34
C GLU A 27 40.10 21.18 16.13
N ALA A 28 40.07 21.81 14.95
CA ALA A 28 40.71 21.30 13.73
C ALA A 28 42.25 21.41 13.82
N VAL A 29 43.10 20.76 13.01
CA VAL A 29 43.41 21.10 11.60
C VAL A 29 44.64 20.26 11.16
N GLU A 30 44.64 19.88 9.88
CA GLU A 30 45.74 19.56 8.92
C GLU A 30 46.70 18.37 9.16
N VAL A 31 46.67 17.35 8.28
CA VAL A 31 47.28 17.22 6.93
C VAL A 31 48.78 16.99 7.01
N GLY A 32 49.21 15.81 6.54
CA GLY A 32 50.60 15.58 6.20
C GLY A 32 50.95 14.12 5.97
N SER A 33 50.91 13.73 4.68
CA SER A 33 51.94 12.94 4.00
C SER A 33 52.13 11.46 4.36
N GLU A 34 52.44 10.73 3.29
CA GLU A 34 52.56 9.29 3.09
C GLU A 34 53.56 8.54 3.98
N ASP A 35 53.33 7.21 3.96
CA ASP A 35 54.29 6.11 4.13
C ASP A 35 54.39 5.50 5.53
N THR A 36 53.82 4.29 5.69
CA THR A 36 54.61 3.05 5.87
C THR A 36 53.64 1.90 6.19
N THR A 37 53.72 0.86 5.35
CA THR A 37 53.22 -0.51 5.58
C THR A 37 53.30 -0.99 7.03
N VAL A 38 52.17 -1.44 7.60
CA VAL A 38 52.16 -2.55 8.55
C VAL A 38 51.00 -3.48 8.20
N MET A 39 51.34 -4.64 7.63
CA MET A 39 50.40 -5.76 7.56
C MET A 39 50.21 -6.32 8.97
N ALA A 40 49.04 -6.08 9.56
CA ALA A 40 48.63 -6.78 10.78
C ALA A 40 48.00 -8.13 10.39
N LYS A 41 48.68 -9.21 10.77
CA LYS A 41 48.18 -10.59 10.73
C LYS A 41 46.86 -10.67 11.50
N VAL A 42 45.83 -11.22 10.87
CA VAL A 42 44.61 -11.66 11.53
C VAL A 42 44.85 -13.08 12.04
N ASP A 43 45.16 -13.20 13.33
CA ASP A 43 45.08 -14.47 14.03
C ASP A 43 43.63 -14.68 14.50
N THR A 44 42.95 -15.57 13.80
CA THR A 44 41.60 -16.07 14.10
C THR A 44 41.54 -16.75 15.47
N ALA A 45 40.69 -16.24 16.36
CA ALA A 45 40.06 -17.00 17.42
C ALA A 45 38.73 -16.34 17.82
N TYR A 46 37.66 -16.57 17.05
CA TYR A 46 36.31 -16.23 17.48
C TYR A 46 35.84 -17.26 18.52
N ALA A 47 35.97 -16.91 19.80
CA ALA A 47 35.23 -17.56 20.86
C ALA A 47 33.75 -17.17 20.74
N LYS A 48 32.87 -18.17 20.58
CA LYS A 48 31.41 -17.99 20.49
C LYS A 48 30.88 -17.38 21.80
N PRO A 49 30.18 -16.23 21.78
CA PRO A 49 29.55 -15.67 22.97
C PRO A 49 28.44 -16.61 23.50
N PRO A 50 28.14 -16.59 24.81
CA PRO A 50 27.03 -17.36 25.37
C PRO A 50 25.71 -16.87 24.79
N LEU A 51 24.85 -17.80 24.39
CA LEU A 51 23.52 -17.53 23.88
C LEU A 51 22.67 -16.93 25.00
N ALA A 52 22.35 -15.63 24.91
CA ALA A 52 21.34 -15.02 25.76
C ALA A 52 20.00 -15.71 25.49
N GLN A 53 19.32 -16.17 26.55
CA GLN A 53 17.99 -16.77 26.43
C GLN A 53 17.00 -15.69 26.00
N MET A 54 16.33 -15.93 24.87
CA MET A 54 15.25 -15.08 24.38
C MET A 54 14.08 -15.10 25.39
N PRO A 55 13.42 -13.96 25.66
CA PRO A 55 12.23 -13.92 26.50
C PRO A 55 11.12 -14.83 25.94
N ALA A 56 10.30 -15.37 26.85
CA ALA A 56 9.17 -16.24 26.54
C ALA A 56 8.23 -15.63 25.49
N GLU A 57 7.76 -16.49 24.57
CA GLU A 57 6.78 -16.17 23.52
C GLU A 57 5.52 -15.52 24.11
N GLU A 58 5.15 -14.34 23.60
CA GLU A 58 3.81 -13.79 23.75
C GLU A 58 2.80 -14.75 23.09
N PRO A 59 1.59 -14.92 23.64
CA PRO A 59 0.60 -15.85 23.11
C PRO A 59 0.25 -15.48 21.67
N GLU A 60 0.42 -16.44 20.77
CA GLU A 60 0.11 -16.35 19.34
C GLU A 60 -1.36 -15.95 19.15
N GLU A 61 -1.62 -14.71 18.72
CA GLU A 61 -2.97 -14.25 18.41
C GLU A 61 -3.56 -15.09 17.26
N VAL A 62 -4.67 -15.77 17.49
CA VAL A 62 -5.38 -16.53 16.45
C VAL A 62 -5.95 -15.54 15.44
N ARG A 63 -5.19 -15.27 14.37
CA ARG A 63 -5.65 -14.44 13.25
C ARG A 63 -6.70 -15.20 12.45
N ILE A 64 -7.94 -14.73 12.49
CA ILE A 64 -9.04 -15.30 11.72
C ILE A 64 -8.79 -15.03 10.22
N ASN A 65 -8.74 -16.08 9.41
CA ASN A 65 -8.75 -15.94 7.96
C ASN A 65 -10.18 -15.68 7.47
N TYR A 66 -10.53 -14.42 7.25
CA TYR A 66 -11.86 -14.05 6.77
C TYR A 66 -12.12 -14.45 5.32
N TYR A 67 -11.07 -14.63 4.50
CA TYR A 67 -11.19 -14.95 3.08
C TYR A 67 -12.01 -16.23 2.84
N ASP A 68 -11.80 -17.24 3.68
CA ASP A 68 -12.47 -18.55 3.56
C ASP A 68 -13.98 -18.47 3.86
N SER A 69 -14.42 -17.44 4.59
CA SER A 69 -15.84 -17.21 4.88
C SER A 69 -16.59 -16.51 3.73
N LEU A 70 -15.87 -15.88 2.79
CA LEU A 70 -16.43 -15.12 1.68
C LEU A 70 -16.89 -16.03 0.54
N ASN A 71 -18.00 -15.67 -0.08
CA ASN A 71 -18.64 -16.43 -1.15
C ASN A 71 -18.30 -15.86 -2.53
N PHE A 72 -17.03 -15.95 -2.92
CA PHE A 72 -16.58 -15.52 -4.25
C PHE A 72 -17.25 -16.29 -5.39
N GLU A 73 -17.58 -17.57 -5.19
CA GLU A 73 -18.23 -18.43 -6.20
C GLU A 73 -19.65 -17.96 -6.56
N ARG A 74 -20.38 -17.37 -5.60
CA ARG A 74 -21.71 -16.77 -5.87
C ARG A 74 -21.65 -15.66 -6.92
N TYR A 75 -20.51 -14.96 -7.01
CA TYR A 75 -20.28 -13.83 -7.91
C TYR A 75 -19.24 -14.13 -8.97
N LYS A 76 -19.17 -15.39 -9.40
CA LYS A 76 -18.15 -15.83 -10.34
C LYS A 76 -18.26 -15.14 -11.69
N VAL A 77 -17.10 -14.95 -12.30
CA VAL A 77 -16.93 -14.47 -13.66
C VAL A 77 -15.89 -15.31 -14.37
N ASP A 78 -15.97 -15.34 -15.70
CA ASP A 78 -14.95 -15.99 -16.51
C ASP A 78 -13.67 -15.16 -16.50
N ALA A 79 -12.53 -15.82 -16.25
CA ALA A 79 -11.22 -15.22 -16.37
C ALA A 79 -10.55 -15.75 -17.64
N GLN A 80 -10.37 -14.88 -18.62
CA GLN A 80 -9.67 -15.23 -19.85
C GLN A 80 -8.20 -14.87 -19.73
N LYS A 81 -7.33 -15.75 -20.21
CA LYS A 81 -5.91 -15.43 -20.30
C LYS A 81 -5.70 -14.42 -21.44
N ILE A 82 -5.35 -13.20 -21.08
CA ILE A 82 -5.00 -12.16 -22.05
C ILE A 82 -3.47 -12.18 -22.19
N PRO A 83 -2.93 -12.54 -23.37
CA PRO A 83 -1.50 -12.77 -23.52
C PRO A 83 -0.67 -11.48 -23.47
N VAL A 84 -1.28 -10.34 -23.78
CA VAL A 84 -0.65 -9.01 -23.74
C VAL A 84 -1.68 -7.99 -23.28
N HIS A 85 -1.36 -7.26 -22.23
CA HIS A 85 -2.18 -6.17 -21.72
C HIS A 85 -2.23 -4.98 -22.70
N ALA A 86 -3.40 -4.36 -22.85
CA ALA A 86 -3.52 -3.09 -23.57
C ALA A 86 -2.68 -1.99 -22.90
N PRO A 87 -2.12 -1.01 -23.64
CA PRO A 87 -1.46 0.13 -23.02
C PRO A 87 -2.40 0.90 -22.09
N ILE A 88 -1.92 1.32 -20.92
CA ILE A 88 -2.73 2.08 -19.96
C ILE A 88 -3.19 3.40 -20.60
N ASP A 89 -4.51 3.63 -20.60
CA ASP A 89 -5.15 4.86 -21.05
C ASP A 89 -5.23 5.88 -19.89
N TRP A 90 -4.19 6.70 -19.77
CA TRP A 90 -4.13 7.79 -18.80
C TRP A 90 -5.11 8.94 -19.05
N THR A 91 -5.89 8.90 -20.14
CA THR A 91 -6.94 9.89 -20.40
C THR A 91 -8.29 9.46 -19.83
N SER A 92 -8.48 8.17 -19.57
CA SER A 92 -9.70 7.61 -18.97
C SER A 92 -9.93 8.05 -17.52
N TYR A 93 -8.85 8.28 -16.76
CA TYR A 93 -8.88 8.74 -15.37
C TYR A 93 -7.67 9.66 -15.09
N PRO A 94 -7.76 10.97 -15.40
CA PRO A 94 -6.62 11.89 -15.30
C PRO A 94 -5.96 11.98 -13.93
N GLU A 95 -6.74 11.86 -12.85
CA GLU A 95 -6.31 11.93 -11.45
C GLU A 95 -5.38 10.76 -11.06
N ALA A 96 -5.47 9.62 -11.76
CA ALA A 96 -4.62 8.45 -11.51
C ALA A 96 -3.14 8.71 -11.87
N LYS A 97 -2.83 9.79 -12.60
CA LYS A 97 -1.46 10.17 -12.97
C LYS A 97 -0.58 10.49 -11.76
N ASP A 98 -1.17 10.93 -10.65
CA ASP A 98 -0.44 11.18 -9.41
C ASP A 98 0.14 9.87 -8.82
N PHE A 99 -0.44 8.73 -9.20
CA PHE A 99 -0.05 7.39 -8.76
C PHE A 99 0.58 6.56 -9.89
N ARG A 100 1.01 7.21 -10.96
CA ARG A 100 1.48 6.57 -12.21
C ARG A 100 2.45 5.42 -11.98
N THR A 101 3.49 5.62 -11.18
CA THR A 101 4.50 4.58 -10.92
C THR A 101 3.89 3.34 -10.29
N ARG A 102 3.01 3.51 -9.30
CA ARG A 102 2.37 2.37 -8.59
C ARG A 102 1.48 1.55 -9.52
N ILE A 103 0.71 2.25 -10.36
CA ILE A 103 -0.15 1.60 -11.35
C ILE A 103 0.69 0.87 -12.40
N ILE A 104 1.76 1.49 -12.91
CA ILE A 104 2.67 0.85 -13.88
C ILE A 104 3.33 -0.40 -13.30
N GLU A 105 3.86 -0.32 -12.07
CA GLU A 105 4.52 -1.47 -11.45
C GLU A 105 3.55 -2.63 -11.20
N ALA A 106 2.32 -2.35 -10.77
CA ALA A 106 1.29 -3.38 -10.66
C ALA A 106 0.92 -3.97 -12.03
N TYR A 107 0.76 -3.13 -13.05
CA TYR A 107 0.32 -3.56 -14.38
C TYR A 107 1.36 -4.39 -15.15
N LYS A 108 2.64 -4.30 -14.76
CA LYS A 108 3.76 -5.07 -15.34
C LYS A 108 3.79 -6.54 -14.92
N THR A 109 3.08 -6.93 -13.85
CA THR A 109 3.13 -8.31 -13.36
C THR A 109 2.45 -9.30 -14.33
N ASP A 110 1.76 -8.80 -15.36
CA ASP A 110 0.98 -9.57 -16.35
C ASP A 110 -0.06 -10.51 -15.71
N GLU A 111 -0.36 -10.31 -14.42
CA GLU A 111 -1.29 -11.13 -13.65
C GLU A 111 -2.56 -10.34 -13.39
N VAL A 112 -3.62 -10.74 -14.09
CA VAL A 112 -4.98 -10.32 -13.78
C VAL A 112 -5.36 -10.92 -12.43
N ASP A 113 -5.78 -10.08 -11.48
CA ASP A 113 -6.04 -10.47 -10.10
C ASP A 113 -7.48 -10.19 -9.64
N PHE A 114 -8.29 -9.54 -10.48
CA PHE A 114 -9.69 -9.22 -10.18
C PHE A 114 -10.64 -9.35 -11.38
N ALA A 115 -11.85 -9.87 -11.10
CA ALA A 115 -13.01 -9.87 -11.99
C ALA A 115 -12.74 -10.24 -13.47
N GLY A 116 -11.80 -11.14 -13.70
CA GLY A 116 -11.48 -11.76 -14.98
C GLY A 116 -10.59 -10.95 -15.91
N TYR A 117 -10.54 -9.63 -15.74
CA TYR A 117 -9.89 -8.70 -16.69
C TYR A 117 -9.16 -7.52 -16.04
N TYR A 118 -9.12 -7.44 -14.72
CA TYR A 118 -8.59 -6.30 -14.01
C TYR A 118 -7.30 -6.63 -13.26
N VAL A 119 -6.34 -5.71 -13.34
CA VAL A 119 -5.15 -5.69 -12.49
C VAL A 119 -5.31 -4.59 -11.46
N MET A 120 -5.32 -4.95 -10.18
CA MET A 120 -5.42 -4.01 -9.07
C MET A 120 -4.05 -3.44 -8.70
N SER A 121 -4.03 -2.17 -8.32
CA SER A 121 -2.88 -1.46 -7.75
C SER A 121 -3.32 -0.81 -6.45
N ILE A 122 -2.95 -1.42 -5.32
CA ILE A 122 -3.37 -0.99 -3.99
C ILE A 122 -2.15 -0.47 -3.21
N PHE A 123 -2.30 0.64 -2.52
CA PHE A 123 -1.23 1.29 -1.78
C PHE A 123 -1.75 2.17 -0.63
N GLY A 124 -0.88 2.45 0.34
CA GLY A 124 -1.23 3.28 1.48
C GLY A 124 -1.51 4.74 1.11
N CYS A 125 -2.56 5.31 1.71
CA CYS A 125 -2.93 6.73 1.62
C CYS A 125 -2.51 7.54 2.88
N GLY A 126 -2.02 6.86 3.94
CA GLY A 126 -1.56 7.45 5.20
C GLY A 126 -2.41 7.02 6.39
N ALA A 127 -1.91 7.13 7.63
CA ALA A 127 -2.68 6.84 8.86
C ALA A 127 -3.48 5.51 8.86
N GLY A 128 -2.95 4.45 8.24
CA GLY A 128 -3.61 3.15 8.13
C GLY A 128 -4.70 3.06 7.04
N CYS A 129 -4.96 4.14 6.30
CA CYS A 129 -5.77 4.13 5.08
C CYS A 129 -5.01 3.52 3.90
N ILE A 130 -5.75 2.82 3.05
CA ILE A 130 -5.31 2.37 1.73
C ILE A 130 -6.24 2.93 0.66
N MET A 131 -5.71 3.08 -0.55
CA MET A 131 -6.43 3.43 -1.75
C MET A 131 -5.89 2.60 -2.92
N GLY A 132 -6.53 2.66 -4.07
CA GLY A 132 -6.01 1.93 -5.21
C GLY A 132 -6.87 2.09 -6.45
N PHE A 133 -6.31 1.65 -7.57
CA PHE A 133 -6.97 1.65 -8.86
C PHE A 133 -6.98 0.24 -9.42
N MET A 134 -7.84 -0.01 -10.40
CA MET A 134 -7.73 -1.17 -11.26
C MET A 134 -7.69 -0.77 -12.72
N VAL A 135 -6.94 -1.52 -13.51
CA VAL A 135 -6.81 -1.29 -14.96
C VAL A 135 -7.42 -2.48 -15.70
N ASP A 136 -8.33 -2.19 -16.63
CA ASP A 136 -8.90 -3.18 -17.54
C ASP A 136 -7.88 -3.56 -18.61
N VAL A 137 -7.42 -4.80 -18.61
CA VAL A 137 -6.33 -5.23 -19.49
C VAL A 137 -6.73 -5.29 -20.98
N ARG A 138 -8.03 -5.17 -21.30
CA ARG A 138 -8.53 -5.22 -22.68
C ARG A 138 -8.41 -3.89 -23.40
N ASP A 139 -8.60 -2.78 -22.69
CA ASP A 139 -8.62 -1.43 -23.28
C ASP A 139 -7.74 -0.40 -22.54
N GLY A 140 -7.14 -0.79 -21.42
CA GLY A 140 -6.23 0.04 -20.64
C GLY A 140 -6.91 1.09 -19.78
N LYS A 141 -8.25 1.10 -19.70
CA LYS A 141 -8.98 2.08 -18.89
C LYS A 141 -8.78 1.85 -17.40
N ILE A 142 -8.72 2.95 -16.66
CA ILE A 142 -8.48 2.97 -15.23
C ILE A 142 -9.81 3.24 -14.51
N TYR A 143 -10.04 2.50 -13.42
CA TYR A 143 -11.18 2.67 -12.54
C TYR A 143 -10.72 2.75 -11.09
N ASP A 144 -11.41 3.55 -10.28
CA ASP A 144 -11.13 3.65 -8.85
C ASP A 144 -11.64 2.41 -8.11
N LEU A 145 -10.87 1.93 -7.12
CA LEU A 145 -11.35 0.92 -6.20
C LEU A 145 -12.12 1.62 -5.07
N PRO A 146 -13.17 1.01 -4.50
CA PRO A 146 -13.93 1.59 -3.39
C PRO A 146 -13.11 1.44 -2.10
N LEU A 147 -12.01 2.17 -2.03
CA LEU A 147 -11.06 2.27 -0.92
C LEU A 147 -11.04 3.73 -0.48
N GLY A 148 -10.03 4.16 0.29
CA GLY A 148 -9.97 5.53 0.80
C GLY A 148 -10.54 5.68 2.20
N GLU A 149 -10.76 6.93 2.62
CA GLU A 149 -11.12 7.28 3.99
C GLU A 149 -12.49 6.72 4.38
N GLU A 150 -13.47 6.84 3.49
CA GLU A 150 -14.83 6.37 3.67
C GLU A 150 -14.93 4.86 3.81
N ASN A 151 -13.94 4.11 3.29
CA ASN A 151 -13.85 2.66 3.36
C ASN A 151 -12.82 2.15 4.37
N SER A 152 -12.10 3.07 5.01
CA SER A 152 -11.16 2.76 6.08
C SER A 152 -11.86 2.64 7.44
N CYS A 153 -11.19 2.00 8.38
CA CYS A 153 -11.61 1.91 9.78
C CYS A 153 -10.38 1.73 10.67
N LEU A 154 -10.50 2.19 11.92
CA LEU A 154 -9.42 2.15 12.91
C LEU A 154 -9.02 0.72 13.27
N PHE A 155 -10.01 -0.15 13.45
CA PHE A 155 -9.82 -1.56 13.82
C PHE A 155 -10.13 -2.47 12.63
N ALA A 156 -9.30 -2.37 11.59
CA ALA A 156 -9.43 -3.25 10.43
C ALA A 156 -8.75 -4.59 10.68
N GLU A 157 -9.48 -5.65 10.37
CA GLU A 157 -8.98 -7.03 10.42
C GLU A 157 -8.36 -7.44 9.08
N ASP A 158 -8.96 -6.97 7.98
CA ASP A 158 -8.49 -7.23 6.62
C ASP A 158 -8.99 -6.14 5.66
N ARG A 159 -8.33 -5.97 4.52
CA ARG A 159 -8.62 -4.90 3.55
C ARG A 159 -8.30 -5.32 2.11
N ALA A 160 -9.02 -4.72 1.16
CA ALA A 160 -8.80 -4.86 -0.28
C ALA A 160 -8.65 -6.31 -0.76
N MET A 161 -9.65 -7.14 -0.47
CA MET A 161 -9.69 -8.53 -0.94
C MET A 161 -10.51 -8.64 -2.22
N GLY A 162 -9.87 -9.12 -3.28
CA GLY A 162 -10.49 -9.49 -4.54
C GLY A 162 -10.17 -10.93 -4.95
N ASN A 163 -10.73 -11.36 -6.07
CA ASN A 163 -10.42 -12.65 -6.68
C ASN A 163 -10.48 -12.53 -8.21
N LEU A 164 -9.53 -13.16 -8.90
CA LEU A 164 -9.48 -13.22 -10.36
C LEU A 164 -10.80 -13.68 -10.98
N LYS A 165 -11.49 -14.64 -10.38
CA LYS A 165 -12.72 -15.24 -10.93
C LYS A 165 -13.98 -14.73 -10.25
N SER A 166 -13.93 -13.61 -9.55
CA SER A 166 -15.10 -13.04 -8.88
C SER A 166 -15.17 -11.54 -9.07
N ARG A 167 -16.39 -11.03 -9.25
CA ARG A 167 -16.67 -9.58 -9.25
C ARG A 167 -16.93 -9.02 -7.85
N LEU A 168 -16.79 -9.85 -6.80
CA LEU A 168 -16.90 -9.42 -5.41
C LEU A 168 -15.58 -8.81 -4.93
N PHE A 169 -15.65 -7.60 -4.41
CA PHE A 169 -14.55 -6.89 -3.78
C PHE A 169 -14.89 -6.52 -2.34
N ILE A 170 -14.01 -6.86 -1.40
CA ILE A 170 -14.15 -6.46 0.00
C ILE A 170 -13.16 -5.32 0.26
N ALA A 171 -13.69 -4.12 0.43
CA ALA A 171 -12.90 -2.94 0.73
C ALA A 171 -12.24 -3.06 2.12
N SER A 172 -13.04 -3.43 3.12
CA SER A 172 -12.56 -3.63 4.49
C SER A 172 -13.45 -4.57 5.31
N ILE A 173 -12.81 -5.25 6.25
CA ILE A 173 -13.43 -5.98 7.36
C ILE A 173 -13.03 -5.28 8.64
N CYS A 174 -14.01 -4.85 9.41
CA CYS A 174 -13.81 -3.91 10.50
C CYS A 174 -14.49 -4.36 11.78
N LYS A 175 -13.88 -4.03 12.90
CA LYS A 175 -14.52 -4.02 14.22
C LYS A 175 -14.93 -2.59 14.58
N GLU A 176 -15.99 -2.46 15.37
CA GLU A 176 -16.37 -1.16 15.94
C GLU A 176 -15.40 -0.75 17.05
N LYS A 177 -14.95 -1.71 17.85
CA LYS A 177 -13.94 -1.54 18.91
C LYS A 177 -12.89 -2.65 18.84
N LEU A 178 -11.71 -2.39 19.38
CA LEU A 178 -10.59 -3.34 19.36
C LEU A 178 -10.97 -4.72 19.96
N GLU A 179 -11.77 -4.72 21.03
CA GLU A 179 -12.14 -5.93 21.77
C GLU A 179 -13.34 -6.67 21.16
N ASP A 180 -13.99 -6.10 20.14
CA ASP A 180 -15.18 -6.70 19.56
C ASP A 180 -14.84 -7.96 18.78
N LYS A 181 -15.58 -9.04 19.07
CA LYS A 181 -15.48 -10.29 18.29
C LYS A 181 -16.27 -10.26 16.99
N LYS A 182 -17.17 -9.29 16.85
CA LYS A 182 -18.03 -9.15 15.66
C LYS A 182 -17.40 -8.16 14.70
N VAL A 183 -17.47 -8.50 13.42
CA VAL A 183 -17.05 -7.63 12.33
C VAL A 183 -18.22 -7.23 11.43
N TYR A 184 -18.11 -6.04 10.87
CA TYR A 184 -18.87 -5.57 9.73
C TYR A 184 -17.97 -5.52 8.48
N TYR A 185 -18.60 -5.48 7.32
CA TYR A 185 -17.94 -5.57 6.02
C TYR A 185 -18.34 -4.36 5.20
N LYS A 186 -17.37 -3.74 4.52
CA LYS A 186 -17.61 -2.82 3.41
C LYS A 186 -17.31 -3.59 2.13
N ALA A 187 -18.35 -3.94 1.40
CA ALA A 187 -18.27 -4.87 0.29
C ALA A 187 -19.02 -4.34 -0.92
N TYR A 188 -18.46 -4.64 -2.08
CA TYR A 188 -18.91 -4.10 -3.36
C TYR A 188 -18.92 -5.20 -4.43
N LEU A 189 -19.85 -5.09 -5.36
CA LEU A 189 -19.88 -5.87 -6.59
C LEU A 189 -19.49 -4.97 -7.75
N TRP A 190 -18.50 -5.41 -8.52
CA TRP A 190 -18.20 -4.78 -9.79
C TRP A 190 -19.33 -5.05 -10.79
N ASN A 191 -19.89 -3.99 -11.36
CA ASN A 191 -20.84 -4.03 -12.45
C ASN A 191 -20.10 -3.81 -13.77
N GLU A 192 -19.90 -4.89 -14.53
CA GLU A 192 -19.12 -4.88 -15.76
C GLU A 192 -19.76 -4.02 -16.88
N ASP A 193 -21.09 -3.97 -16.95
CA ASP A 193 -21.81 -3.24 -18.00
C ASP A 193 -21.75 -1.73 -17.77
N LYS A 194 -21.81 -1.32 -16.51
CA LYS A 194 -21.80 0.10 -16.11
C LYS A 194 -20.42 0.62 -15.78
N LYS A 195 -19.46 -0.27 -15.53
CA LYS A 195 -18.11 0.03 -15.04
C LYS A 195 -18.14 0.81 -13.72
N GLU A 196 -18.98 0.36 -12.78
CA GLU A 196 -19.13 0.95 -11.44
C GLU A 196 -19.21 -0.13 -10.35
N PHE A 197 -18.87 0.24 -9.12
CA PHE A 197 -19.05 -0.60 -7.95
C PHE A 197 -20.42 -0.35 -7.29
N GLU A 198 -21.12 -1.43 -6.95
CA GLU A 198 -22.40 -1.40 -6.25
C GLU A 198 -22.25 -2.04 -4.87
N GLU A 199 -22.72 -1.38 -3.81
CA GLU A 199 -22.64 -1.91 -2.45
C GLU A 199 -23.43 -3.22 -2.30
N VAL A 200 -22.93 -4.13 -1.45
CA VAL A 200 -23.57 -5.41 -1.17
C VAL A 200 -23.55 -5.75 0.32
N GLU A 201 -24.69 -6.24 0.80
CA GLU A 201 -24.91 -6.56 2.20
C GLU A 201 -24.16 -7.82 2.67
N LYS A 202 -23.82 -7.85 3.96
CA LYS A 202 -23.10 -8.97 4.60
C LYS A 202 -23.71 -10.35 4.30
N ALA A 203 -25.03 -10.48 4.37
CA ALA A 203 -25.71 -11.77 4.15
C ALA A 203 -25.52 -12.30 2.72
N ALA A 204 -25.28 -11.39 1.76
CA ALA A 204 -25.11 -11.74 0.36
C ALA A 204 -23.66 -12.15 0.05
N ILE A 205 -22.67 -11.81 0.88
CA ILE A 205 -21.24 -12.09 0.62
C ILE A 205 -20.68 -13.29 1.40
N LEU A 206 -21.36 -13.77 2.44
CA LEU A 206 -20.88 -14.89 3.24
C LEU A 206 -21.36 -16.25 2.69
N LYS A 207 -20.57 -17.29 2.94
CA LYS A 207 -21.01 -18.69 2.75
C LYS A 207 -22.09 -19.02 3.78
N ASN A 208 -23.09 -19.80 3.36
CA ASN A 208 -24.16 -20.31 4.22
C ASN A 208 -23.70 -21.56 4.97
#